data_AF-Q2Y9G4-F1
#
_entry.id   AF-Q2Y9G4-F1
#
_cell.length_a   1.000
_cell.length_b   1.000
_cell.length_c   1.000
_cell.angle_alpha   90.00
_cell.angle_beta   90.00
_cell.angle_gamma   90.00
#
_symmetry.space_group_name_H-M   'P 1'
#
loop_
_entity.id
_entity.type
_entity.pdbx_description
1 polymer ?
#
loop_
_entity_poly.entity_id
_entity_poly.type
_entity_poly.pdbx_seq_one_letter_code
_entity_poly.pdbx_strand_id
1 'polypeptide(L)'
;MREKVLELYEIGAITYCTNVTSGDSLSPEEAEYVASQVSELFLSRLAESPYAEDVGVIRTEYELGCVITTITIGASLAGLYKIIVDYEKFKSGLSQLAKDLNGVYVRVKQSLRRNGSTYVMRINLPDERVLEVTLKKAENQEIKPSSPSKSITSRSRK
;
A
#
# COMPACT_ATOMS: atom_id res chain seq x y z
N MET A 1 14.45 22.84 -0.95
CA MET A 1 12.99 22.74 -1.19
C MET A 1 12.45 21.69 -0.22
N ARG A 2 11.37 21.94 0.52
CA ARG A 2 10.74 20.88 1.30
C ARG A 2 10.01 19.98 0.31
N GLU A 3 10.42 18.72 0.18
CA GLU A 3 9.56 17.70 -0.44
C GLU A 3 8.21 17.77 0.27
N LYS A 4 7.16 18.12 -0.47
CA LYS A 4 5.80 17.89 0.01
C LYS A 4 5.63 16.38 0.01
N VAL A 5 5.69 15.77 1.19
CA VAL A 5 5.25 14.38 1.36
C VAL A 5 3.79 14.35 0.88
N LEU A 6 3.54 13.58 -0.18
CA LEU A 6 2.20 13.42 -0.73
C LEU A 6 1.37 12.71 0.33
N GLU A 7 0.35 13.39 0.86
CA GLU A 7 -0.58 12.77 1.80
C GLU A 7 -1.45 11.76 1.04
N LEU A 8 -1.42 10.51 1.51
CA LEU A 8 -2.14 9.40 0.91
C LEU A 8 -3.33 9.01 1.80
N TYR A 9 -4.49 8.90 1.18
CA TYR A 9 -5.73 8.46 1.80
C TYR A 9 -5.98 7.00 1.43
N GLU A 10 -6.31 6.16 2.40
CA GLU A 10 -6.58 4.73 2.17
C GLU A 10 -7.76 4.54 1.21
N ILE A 11 -7.56 3.71 0.18
CA ILE A 11 -8.56 3.42 -0.85
C ILE A 11 -8.76 1.92 -1.09
N GLY A 12 -8.10 1.06 -0.34
CA GLY A 12 -8.29 -0.39 -0.41
C GLY A 12 -7.05 -1.19 -0.05
N ALA A 13 -7.12 -2.49 -0.26
CA ALA A 13 -6.01 -3.40 0.02
C ALA A 13 -5.99 -4.60 -0.94
N ILE A 14 -4.80 -5.15 -1.17
CA ILE A 14 -4.57 -6.40 -1.88
C ILE A 14 -3.88 -7.38 -0.94
N THR A 15 -4.37 -8.61 -0.87
CA THR A 15 -3.75 -9.69 -0.09
C THR A 15 -3.20 -10.76 -1.02
N TYR A 16 -1.92 -11.06 -0.85
CA TYR A 16 -1.19 -12.14 -1.51
C TYR A 16 -0.95 -13.30 -0.55
N CYS A 17 -0.91 -14.51 -1.09
CA CYS A 17 -0.35 -15.68 -0.45
C CYS A 17 0.92 -16.07 -1.18
N THR A 18 2.02 -16.15 -0.44
CA THR A 18 3.24 -16.76 -0.94
C THR A 18 3.34 -18.18 -0.40
N ASN A 19 3.19 -19.15 -1.29
CA ASN A 19 3.42 -20.54 -0.96
C ASN A 19 4.93 -20.82 -0.96
N VAL A 20 5.48 -21.14 0.21
CA VAL A 20 6.90 -21.44 0.38
C VAL A 20 7.10 -22.95 0.43
N THR A 21 8.00 -23.50 -0.40
CA THR A 21 8.27 -24.95 -0.46
C THR A 21 8.75 -25.49 0.89
N SER A 22 8.18 -26.62 1.32
CA SER A 22 8.29 -27.13 2.69
C SER A 22 9.69 -27.62 3.06
N GLY A 23 10.06 -27.42 4.31
CA GLY A 23 11.19 -28.11 4.96
C GLY A 23 11.33 -27.70 6.42
N ASP A 24 11.01 -26.45 6.75
CA ASP A 24 11.04 -25.87 8.10
C ASP A 24 10.01 -24.74 8.20
N SER A 25 9.57 -24.41 9.42
CA SER A 25 8.80 -23.18 9.69
C SER A 25 9.66 -21.95 9.40
N LEU A 26 9.09 -20.95 8.71
CA LEU A 26 9.74 -19.67 8.53
C LEU A 26 9.89 -18.94 9.86
N SER A 27 11.03 -18.31 10.07
CA SER A 27 11.15 -17.31 11.14
C SER A 27 10.29 -16.07 10.80
N PRO A 28 9.91 -15.25 11.80
CA PRO A 28 9.24 -13.97 11.55
C PRO A 28 10.04 -13.06 10.60
N GLU A 29 11.37 -13.02 10.73
CA GLU A 29 12.26 -12.23 9.87
C GLU A 29 12.24 -12.73 8.41
N GLU A 30 12.19 -14.04 8.20
CA GLU A 30 12.08 -14.64 6.85
C GLU A 30 10.71 -14.34 6.23
N ALA A 31 9.64 -14.37 7.02
CA ALA A 31 8.30 -14.00 6.57
C ALA A 31 8.22 -12.51 6.19
N GLU A 32 8.79 -11.63 7.01
CA GLU A 32 8.88 -10.20 6.73
C GLU A 32 9.68 -9.90 5.46
N TYR A 33 10.81 -10.58 5.26
CA TYR A 33 11.63 -10.44 4.05
C TYR A 33 10.91 -10.91 2.78
N VAL A 34 10.09 -11.96 2.87
CA VAL A 34 9.24 -12.39 1.76
C VAL A 34 8.17 -11.32 1.48
N ALA A 35 7.52 -10.80 2.51
CA ALA A 35 6.52 -9.75 2.37
C ALA A 35 7.11 -8.46 1.77
N SER A 36 8.34 -8.10 2.14
CA SER A 36 9.02 -6.93 1.59
C SER A 36 9.30 -7.09 0.09
N GLN A 37 9.72 -8.26 -0.36
CA GLN A 37 9.90 -8.54 -1.80
C GLN A 37 8.60 -8.45 -2.57
N VAL A 38 7.48 -8.95 -2.03
CA VAL A 38 6.17 -8.82 -2.66
C VAL A 38 5.78 -7.34 -2.77
N SER A 39 6.02 -6.55 -1.72
CA SER A 39 5.76 -5.11 -1.71
C SER A 39 6.62 -4.35 -2.73
N GLU A 40 7.92 -4.66 -2.82
CA GLU A 40 8.85 -4.06 -3.78
C GLU A 40 8.46 -4.39 -5.23
N LEU A 41 8.10 -5.64 -5.50
CA LEU A 41 7.62 -6.06 -6.81
C LEU A 41 6.33 -5.33 -7.19
N PHE A 42 5.38 -5.21 -6.24
CA PHE A 42 4.15 -4.45 -6.47
C PHE A 42 4.44 -2.99 -6.80
N LEU A 43 5.31 -2.33 -6.02
CA LEU A 43 5.71 -0.94 -6.26
C LEU A 43 6.39 -0.78 -7.63
N SER A 44 7.26 -1.72 -8.01
CA SER A 44 7.89 -1.70 -9.34
C SER A 44 6.85 -1.77 -10.46
N ARG A 45 5.82 -2.61 -10.33
CA ARG A 45 4.75 -2.68 -11.34
C ARG A 45 3.82 -1.46 -11.30
N LEU A 46 3.56 -0.91 -10.11
CA LEU A 46 2.77 0.31 -9.95
C LEU A 46 3.44 1.50 -10.63
N ALA A 47 4.77 1.62 -10.52
CA ALA A 47 5.56 2.67 -11.16
C ALA A 47 5.49 2.64 -12.70
N GLU A 48 5.22 1.47 -13.29
CA GLU A 48 5.02 1.29 -14.73
C GLU A 48 3.55 1.49 -15.16
N SER A 49 2.65 1.71 -14.20
CA SER A 49 1.22 1.86 -14.46
C SER A 49 0.82 3.33 -14.68
N PRO A 50 -0.35 3.60 -15.29
CA PRO A 50 -0.91 4.94 -15.39
C PRO A 50 -1.19 5.64 -14.04
N TYR A 51 -1.10 4.91 -12.92
CA TYR A 51 -1.43 5.39 -11.57
C TYR A 51 -0.20 5.72 -10.72
N ALA A 52 1.01 5.66 -11.28
CA ALA A 52 2.28 5.82 -10.55
C ALA A 52 2.37 7.09 -9.69
N GLU A 53 1.79 8.21 -10.16
CA GLU A 53 1.80 9.50 -9.45
C GLU A 53 0.59 9.69 -8.51
N ASP A 54 -0.43 8.84 -8.65
CA ASP A 54 -1.73 9.01 -8.00
C ASP A 54 -1.92 8.05 -6.82
N VAL A 55 -1.25 6.90 -6.85
CA VAL A 55 -1.45 5.76 -5.94
C VAL A 55 -0.12 5.35 -5.30
N GLY A 56 -0.16 4.92 -4.04
CA GLY A 56 1.00 4.42 -3.32
C GLY A 56 0.66 3.34 -2.29
N VAL A 57 1.69 2.75 -1.68
CA VAL A 57 1.55 1.79 -0.58
C VAL A 57 1.59 2.52 0.75
N ILE A 58 0.58 2.32 1.58
CA ILE A 58 0.50 2.88 2.94
C ILE A 58 1.16 1.95 3.96
N ARG A 59 0.85 0.65 3.88
CA ARG A 59 1.26 -0.35 4.87
C ARG A 59 1.34 -1.74 4.24
N THR A 60 2.24 -2.57 4.78
CA THR A 60 2.37 -3.98 4.45
C THR A 60 2.30 -4.83 5.72
N GLU A 61 1.45 -5.87 5.75
CA GLU A 61 1.22 -6.77 6.91
C GLU A 61 1.37 -8.25 6.54
N TYR A 62 1.72 -9.13 7.50
CA TYR A 62 1.89 -10.58 7.24
C TYR A 62 1.47 -11.54 8.37
N GLU A 63 1.18 -12.81 8.02
CA GLU A 63 0.79 -13.92 8.92
C GLU A 63 1.50 -15.26 8.56
N LEU A 64 1.53 -16.27 9.48
CA LEU A 64 2.33 -17.52 9.38
C LEU A 64 1.54 -18.76 8.88
N GLY A 65 2.24 -19.75 8.32
CA GLY A 65 1.71 -21.02 7.76
C GLY A 65 1.81 -21.09 6.22
N CYS A 66 1.61 -19.93 5.60
CA CYS A 66 2.07 -19.46 4.29
C CYS A 66 2.28 -17.95 4.47
N VAL A 67 3.20 -17.30 3.74
CA VAL A 67 3.41 -15.85 3.97
C VAL A 67 2.26 -15.10 3.33
N ILE A 68 1.30 -14.69 4.15
CA ILE A 68 0.24 -13.78 3.73
C ILE A 68 0.86 -12.38 3.69
N THR A 69 0.63 -11.63 2.62
CA THR A 69 1.11 -10.25 2.50
C THR A 69 -0.06 -9.36 2.10
N THR A 70 -0.49 -8.47 3.00
CA THR A 70 -1.52 -7.48 2.70
C THR A 70 -0.87 -6.13 2.44
N ILE A 71 -1.08 -5.59 1.24
CA ILE A 71 -0.65 -4.26 0.81
C ILE A 71 -1.86 -3.33 0.90
N THR A 72 -1.82 -2.37 1.82
CA THR A 72 -2.79 -1.28 1.89
C THR A 72 -2.42 -0.20 0.88
N ILE A 73 -3.38 0.19 0.05
CA ILE A 73 -3.20 1.15 -1.03
C ILE A 73 -3.78 2.49 -0.62
N GLY A 74 -3.02 3.55 -0.89
CA GLY A 74 -3.44 4.93 -0.72
C GLY A 74 -3.47 5.69 -2.03
N ALA A 75 -4.26 6.75 -2.11
CA ALA A 75 -4.22 7.71 -3.20
C ALA A 75 -4.11 9.14 -2.68
N SER A 76 -3.47 10.00 -3.47
CA SER A 76 -3.43 11.44 -3.21
C SER A 76 -4.82 12.07 -3.37
N LEU A 77 -5.01 13.30 -2.91
CA LEU A 77 -6.27 14.01 -3.13
C LEU A 77 -6.62 14.10 -4.63
N ALA A 78 -5.65 14.46 -5.47
CA ALA A 78 -5.84 14.49 -6.93
C ALA A 78 -6.12 13.09 -7.50
N GLY A 79 -5.44 12.07 -6.97
CA GLY A 79 -5.68 10.67 -7.32
C GLY A 79 -7.09 10.21 -6.99
N LEU A 80 -7.63 10.58 -5.83
CA LEU A 80 -9.01 10.25 -5.43
C LEU A 80 -10.04 10.77 -6.44
N TYR A 81 -9.93 12.03 -6.89
CA TYR A 81 -10.82 12.57 -7.91
C TYR A 81 -10.75 11.74 -9.21
N LYS A 82 -9.54 11.46 -9.70
CA LYS A 82 -9.34 10.67 -10.93
C LYS A 82 -9.91 9.26 -10.79
N ILE A 83 -9.67 8.61 -9.65
CA ILE A 83 -10.14 7.25 -9.38
C ILE A 83 -11.66 7.20 -9.33
N ILE A 84 -12.33 8.17 -8.70
CA ILE A 84 -13.80 8.20 -8.66
C ILE A 84 -14.36 8.37 -10.07
N VAL A 85 -13.83 9.32 -10.85
CA VAL A 85 -14.32 9.59 -12.22
C VAL A 85 -14.20 8.36 -13.14
N ASP A 86 -13.11 7.60 -13.02
CA ASP A 86 -12.83 6.43 -13.86
C ASP A 86 -12.82 5.11 -13.04
N TYR A 87 -13.72 4.99 -12.04
CA TYR A 87 -13.66 3.92 -11.03
C TYR A 87 -13.63 2.51 -11.60
N GLU A 88 -14.46 2.20 -12.60
CA GLU A 88 -14.47 0.87 -13.22
C GLU A 88 -13.15 0.55 -13.95
N LYS A 89 -12.53 1.54 -14.60
CA LYS A 89 -11.21 1.36 -15.25
C LYS A 89 -10.12 1.16 -14.20
N PHE A 90 -10.14 1.96 -13.13
CA PHE A 90 -9.22 1.82 -12.00
C PHE A 90 -9.32 0.42 -11.38
N LYS A 91 -10.53 -0.02 -11.05
CA LYS A 91 -10.79 -1.35 -10.48
C LYS A 91 -10.27 -2.47 -11.39
N SER A 92 -10.54 -2.39 -12.69
CA SER A 92 -10.03 -3.37 -13.66
C SER A 92 -8.52 -3.34 -13.78
N GLY A 93 -7.91 -2.15 -13.90
CA GLY A 93 -6.47 -1.96 -14.01
C GLY A 93 -5.73 -2.44 -12.77
N LEU A 94 -6.21 -2.08 -11.57
CA LEU A 94 -5.65 -2.57 -10.31
C LEU A 94 -5.77 -4.10 -10.21
N SER A 95 -6.88 -4.67 -10.67
CA SER A 95 -7.05 -6.13 -10.68
C SER A 95 -6.06 -6.84 -11.59
N GLN A 96 -5.68 -6.23 -12.72
CA GLN A 96 -4.65 -6.74 -13.61
C GLN A 96 -3.26 -6.60 -12.96
N LEU A 97 -2.94 -5.40 -12.47
CA LEU A 97 -1.70 -5.11 -11.76
C LEU A 97 -1.46 -6.08 -10.60
N ALA A 98 -2.50 -6.38 -9.81
CA ALA A 98 -2.42 -7.33 -8.72
C ALA A 98 -2.05 -8.73 -9.23
N LYS A 99 -2.67 -9.16 -10.33
CA LYS A 99 -2.45 -10.49 -10.91
C LYS A 99 -1.09 -10.64 -11.57
N ASP A 100 -0.40 -9.56 -11.93
CA ASP A 100 0.94 -9.62 -12.53
C ASP A 100 1.99 -10.25 -11.60
N LEU A 101 1.73 -10.28 -10.29
CA LEU A 101 2.59 -10.95 -9.32
C LEU A 101 2.27 -12.44 -9.14
N ASN A 102 1.23 -12.95 -9.78
CA ASN A 102 0.89 -14.37 -9.73
C ASN A 102 1.98 -15.22 -10.39
N GLY A 103 2.46 -16.24 -9.70
CA GLY A 103 3.50 -17.14 -10.19
C GLY A 103 4.92 -16.58 -10.14
N VAL A 104 5.11 -15.35 -9.66
CA VAL A 104 6.44 -14.78 -9.45
C VAL A 104 7.13 -15.49 -8.28
N TYR A 105 8.42 -15.81 -8.48
CA TYR A 105 9.23 -16.45 -7.46
C TYR A 105 9.88 -15.42 -6.53
N VAL A 106 9.63 -15.54 -5.23
CA VAL A 106 10.26 -14.70 -4.20
C VAL A 106 11.23 -15.52 -3.36
N ARG A 107 12.32 -14.89 -2.90
CA ARG A 107 13.37 -15.60 -2.15
C ARG A 107 13.00 -15.70 -0.69
N VAL A 108 13.14 -16.89 -0.12
CA VAL A 108 12.82 -17.12 1.29
C VAL A 108 14.04 -16.88 2.19
N LYS A 109 15.26 -17.03 1.64
CA LYS A 109 16.51 -16.86 2.40
C LYS A 109 17.64 -16.34 1.50
N GLN A 110 18.50 -15.48 2.05
CA GLN A 110 19.62 -14.87 1.29
C GLN A 110 20.68 -15.88 0.83
N SER A 111 20.82 -17.03 1.52
CA SER A 111 21.86 -18.04 1.24
C SER A 111 21.35 -19.36 0.67
N LEU A 112 20.03 -19.61 0.70
CA LEU A 112 19.41 -20.85 0.24
C LEU A 112 18.52 -20.55 -0.96
N ARG A 113 18.64 -21.35 -2.04
CA ARG A 113 17.83 -21.26 -3.28
C ARG A 113 16.36 -21.70 -3.08
N ARG A 114 15.77 -21.47 -1.90
CA ARG A 114 14.36 -21.75 -1.62
C ARG A 114 13.54 -20.60 -2.19
N ASN A 115 12.62 -20.93 -3.11
CA ASN A 115 11.71 -19.99 -3.73
C ASN A 115 10.28 -20.23 -3.23
N GLY A 116 9.56 -19.15 -2.98
CA GLY A 116 8.10 -19.16 -2.82
C GLY A 116 7.43 -18.69 -4.10
N SER A 117 6.20 -19.15 -4.37
CA SER A 117 5.39 -18.63 -5.47
C SER A 117 4.23 -17.82 -4.93
N THR A 118 4.07 -16.61 -5.47
CA THR A 118 3.08 -15.64 -5.00
C THR A 118 1.78 -15.77 -5.79
N TYR A 119 0.65 -15.63 -5.11
CA TYR A 119 -0.68 -15.62 -5.70
C TYR A 119 -1.58 -14.57 -5.01
N VAL A 120 -2.35 -13.83 -5.79
CA VAL A 120 -3.40 -12.95 -5.26
C VAL A 120 -4.50 -13.80 -4.64
N MET A 121 -4.77 -13.56 -3.36
CA MET A 121 -5.91 -14.17 -2.66
C MET A 121 -7.15 -13.30 -2.73
N ARG A 122 -6.99 -12.00 -2.51
CA ARG A 122 -8.10 -11.07 -2.33
C ARG A 122 -7.71 -9.68 -2.79
N ILE A 123 -8.65 -9.00 -3.42
CA ILE A 123 -8.61 -7.57 -3.67
C ILE A 123 -9.83 -6.98 -2.96
N ASN A 124 -9.60 -6.07 -2.02
CA ASN A 124 -10.65 -5.40 -1.27
C ASN A 124 -10.66 -3.92 -1.66
N LEU A 125 -11.63 -3.55 -2.50
CA LEU A 125 -11.89 -2.18 -2.88
C LEU A 125 -13.25 -1.75 -2.31
N PRO A 126 -13.31 -0.58 -1.64
CA PRO A 126 -14.57 0.02 -1.23
C PRO A 126 -15.36 0.46 -2.46
N ASP A 127 -16.68 0.60 -2.31
CA ASP A 127 -17.51 1.16 -3.37
C ASP A 127 -17.19 2.65 -3.63
N GLU A 128 -17.65 3.16 -4.78
CA GLU A 128 -17.45 4.54 -5.21
C GLU A 128 -17.96 5.56 -4.18
N ARG A 129 -19.07 5.28 -3.48
CA ARG A 129 -19.67 6.19 -2.49
C ARG A 129 -18.79 6.33 -1.25
N VAL A 130 -18.16 5.25 -0.82
CA VAL A 130 -17.19 5.28 0.28
C VAL A 130 -15.97 6.11 -0.14
N LEU A 131 -15.53 6.00 -1.40
CA LEU A 131 -14.45 6.85 -1.92
C LEU A 131 -14.85 8.33 -1.98
N GLU A 132 -16.08 8.66 -2.38
CA GLU A 132 -16.59 10.05 -2.32
C GLU A 132 -16.61 10.61 -0.89
N VAL A 133 -16.95 9.78 0.10
CA VAL A 133 -16.90 10.18 1.51
C VAL A 133 -15.46 10.40 1.96
N THR A 134 -14.52 9.55 1.54
CA THR A 134 -13.08 9.74 1.79
C THR A 134 -12.57 11.02 1.15
N LEU A 135 -12.96 11.31 -0.09
CA LEU A 135 -12.64 12.56 -0.80
C LEU A 135 -13.12 13.79 -0.02
N LYS A 136 -14.39 13.82 0.39
CA LYS A 136 -14.95 14.93 1.18
C LYS A 136 -14.23 15.12 2.52
N LYS A 137 -13.80 14.03 3.15
CA LYS A 137 -13.01 14.12 4.40
C LYS A 137 -11.62 14.71 4.13
N ALA A 138 -10.95 14.26 3.06
CA ALA A 138 -9.65 14.75 2.63
C ALA A 138 -9.69 16.25 2.31
N GLU A 139 -10.67 16.71 1.52
CA GLU A 139 -10.88 18.13 1.22
C GLU A 139 -11.01 18.97 2.51
N ASN A 140 -11.81 18.50 3.48
CA ASN A 140 -12.02 19.21 4.74
C ASN A 140 -10.79 19.25 5.65
N GLN A 141 -9.86 18.29 5.50
CA GLN A 141 -8.59 18.25 6.22
C GLN A 141 -7.58 19.22 5.61
N GLU A 142 -7.51 19.35 4.29
CA GLU A 142 -6.68 20.37 3.63
C GLU A 142 -7.17 21.81 3.89
N ILE A 143 -8.49 22.00 3.99
CA ILE A 143 -9.09 23.33 4.20
C ILE A 143 -8.88 23.85 5.63
N LYS A 144 -8.69 22.98 6.64
CA LYS A 144 -8.36 23.42 7.99
C LYS A 144 -6.85 23.71 8.06
N PRO A 145 -6.40 24.98 8.12
CA PRO A 145 -5.00 25.24 8.40
C PRO A 145 -4.71 24.70 9.80
N SER A 146 -3.60 23.97 9.94
CA SER A 146 -3.01 23.67 11.24
C SER A 146 -2.95 24.96 12.05
N SER A 147 -3.81 25.09 13.06
CA SER A 147 -3.82 26.24 13.95
C SER A 147 -2.41 26.44 14.52
N PRO A 148 -1.85 27.66 14.53
CA PRO A 148 -0.50 27.87 15.01
C PRO A 148 -0.43 27.45 16.48
N SER A 149 0.44 26.50 16.78
CA SER A 149 0.89 26.18 18.13
C SER A 149 1.27 27.50 18.81
N LYS A 150 0.48 27.93 19.81
CA LYS A 150 0.84 29.06 20.67
C LYS A 150 2.14 28.69 21.37
N SER A 151 3.26 29.22 20.88
CA SER A 151 4.51 29.24 21.63
C SER A 151 4.26 30.03 22.91
N ILE A 152 4.14 29.33 24.04
CA ILE A 152 4.14 29.94 25.35
C ILE A 152 5.57 30.44 25.58
N THR A 153 5.80 31.73 25.33
CA THR A 153 7.02 32.42 25.76
C THR A 153 6.95 32.56 27.26
N SER A 154 7.64 31.70 28.00
CA SER A 154 7.87 31.89 29.43
C SER A 154 8.72 33.14 29.63
N ARG A 155 8.10 34.23 30.08
CA ARG A 155 8.82 35.37 30.67
C ARG A 155 9.42 34.90 32.00
N SER A 156 10.73 34.65 32.02
CA SER A 156 11.48 34.58 33.26
C SER A 156 11.53 35.96 33.91
N ARG A 157 10.81 36.11 35.03
CA ARG A 157 11.09 37.11 36.06
C ARG A 157 11.94 36.43 37.13
N LYS A 158 13.21 36.78 37.21
CA LYS A 158 13.93 37.22 38.42
C LYS A 158 15.40 37.44 38.08
#